data_AF-A0AAU6WV69-F1
#
_entry.id   AF-A0AAU6WV69-F1
#
_cell.length_a   1.000
_cell.length_b   1.000
_cell.length_c   1.000
_cell.angle_alpha   90.00
_cell.angle_beta   90.00
_cell.angle_gamma   90.00
#
_symmetry.space_group_name_H-M   'P 1'
#
loop_
_entity.id
_entity.type
_entity.pdbx_description
1 polymer ?
#
loop_
_entity_poly.entity_id
_entity_poly.type
_entity_poly.pdbx_seq_one_letter_code
_entity_poly.pdbx_strand_id
1 'polypeptide(L)'
;MAAYFGMDITVMRLIWVGAFLFLWVAPGSSFLVILLYFILWAVLPKAETASDFLKMKGKPLNFDNLKEESSKLVQFANETTTRAGEIYIENKPYINNASSGVWNILKYIVGVFFALMAFGSIIGVFVLFGLFGIDSNFPGANEMKFLFDDDGLYTVFSALIIIGSLIPAVLFSVLSIKIFSPKTKLRNIGWVLGALFLTVVGLGAYFGISMAKREMFFKGHKEDTEEISINTKSDTIYADFKQVTIPQNFTAYDDDLYSDKVSVYHKDWIHVDVTRKADVKTPYLIIKKEAKGYNLPLNVNVPVDIIGNKVIFPNYIKYPYEHRFRDYSVDYELVLPLKTVVIPVKQDGISFDGDLNADGINDNDQEKDEDGNIKIEKNKITVNGSTIEYNSDDEDSIIVNGKKVASDKADQVIDSMKHSIKKMKGANIDFKVDKDKNEISIKTK
;
A
#
# COMPACT_ATOMS: atom_id res chain seq x y z
N MET A 1 5.56 -12.51 37.28
CA MET A 1 6.13 -12.99 36.00
C MET A 1 7.24 -14.04 36.25
N ALA A 2 8.41 -13.69 36.80
CA ALA A 2 9.46 -14.67 37.12
C ALA A 2 9.01 -15.79 38.10
N ALA A 3 8.30 -15.44 39.18
CA ALA A 3 7.73 -16.40 40.13
C ALA A 3 6.64 -17.30 39.52
N TYR A 4 5.96 -16.86 38.46
CA TYR A 4 4.89 -17.63 37.79
C TYR A 4 5.47 -18.70 36.86
N PHE A 5 6.63 -18.41 36.26
CA PHE A 5 7.39 -19.35 35.43
C PHE A 5 8.44 -20.14 36.22
N GLY A 6 8.49 -20.00 37.56
CA GLY A 6 9.48 -20.67 38.41
C GLY A 6 10.94 -20.30 38.11
N MET A 7 11.18 -19.20 37.39
CA MET A 7 12.52 -18.75 37.00
C MET A 7 13.06 -17.67 37.93
N ASP A 8 14.38 -17.62 38.06
CA ASP A 8 15.07 -16.53 38.75
C ASP A 8 14.72 -15.18 38.10
N ILE A 9 14.41 -14.18 38.93
CA ILE A 9 14.08 -12.80 38.53
C ILE A 9 15.19 -12.22 37.65
N THR A 10 16.44 -12.59 37.92
CA THR A 10 17.63 -12.14 37.19
C THR A 10 17.67 -12.72 35.77
N VAL A 11 17.30 -13.99 35.61
CA VAL A 11 17.26 -14.67 34.30
C VAL A 11 16.14 -14.09 33.42
N MET A 12 14.97 -13.84 34.00
CA MET A 12 13.86 -13.21 33.28
C MET A 12 14.23 -11.80 32.78
N ARG A 13 14.95 -11.01 33.58
CA ARG A 13 15.45 -9.68 33.17
C ARG A 13 16.45 -9.78 32.02
N LEU A 14 17.32 -10.78 32.03
CA LEU A 14 18.30 -11.00 30.97
C LEU A 14 17.64 -11.39 29.63
N ILE A 15 16.58 -12.21 29.67
CA ILE A 15 15.80 -12.60 28.49
C ILE A 15 15.11 -11.38 27.86
N TRP A 16 14.50 -10.51 28.66
CA TRP A 16 13.87 -9.28 28.14
C TRP A 16 14.88 -8.30 27.55
N VAL A 17 16.04 -8.13 28.18
CA VAL A 17 17.12 -7.31 27.64
C VAL A 17 17.65 -7.91 26.34
N GLY A 18 17.86 -9.24 26.29
CA GLY A 18 18.29 -9.94 25.08
C GLY A 18 17.26 -9.83 23.94
N ALA A 19 15.98 -10.04 24.22
CA ALA A 19 14.91 -9.91 23.24
C ALA A 19 14.81 -8.48 22.67
N PHE A 20 14.93 -7.47 23.53
CA PHE A 20 14.96 -6.07 23.09
C PHE A 20 16.17 -5.78 22.19
N LEU A 21 17.34 -6.33 22.51
CA LEU A 21 18.58 -6.12 21.76
C LEU A 21 18.61 -6.88 20.42
N PHE A 22 18.01 -8.08 20.36
CA PHE A 22 17.96 -8.93 19.16
C PHE A 22 16.86 -8.52 18.18
N LEU A 23 15.66 -8.15 18.67
CA LEU A 23 14.55 -7.78 17.77
C LEU A 23 14.74 -6.39 17.14
N TRP A 24 15.49 -5.46 17.75
CA TRP A 24 15.58 -4.05 17.33
C TRP A 24 16.08 -3.83 15.88
N VAL A 25 16.79 -4.79 15.29
CA VAL A 25 17.33 -4.66 13.92
C VAL A 25 16.23 -4.73 12.85
N ALA A 26 15.05 -5.27 13.16
CA ALA A 26 13.93 -5.33 12.21
C ALA A 26 13.05 -4.06 12.29
N PRO A 27 12.71 -3.39 11.17
CA PRO A 27 11.78 -2.26 11.17
C PRO A 27 10.42 -2.65 11.76
N GLY A 28 9.92 -1.91 12.76
CA GLY A 28 8.62 -2.15 13.42
C GLY A 28 8.67 -3.03 14.69
N SER A 29 9.80 -3.66 15.00
CA SER A 29 9.93 -4.60 16.11
C SER A 29 9.99 -3.91 17.49
N SER A 30 10.57 -2.72 17.60
CA SER A 30 10.77 -2.04 18.88
C SER A 30 9.45 -1.66 19.55
N PHE A 31 8.47 -1.24 18.74
CA PHE A 31 7.11 -0.96 19.21
C PHE A 31 6.39 -2.26 19.59
N LEU A 32 6.57 -3.33 18.82
CA LEU A 32 6.04 -4.66 19.11
C LEU A 32 6.57 -5.25 20.42
N VAL A 33 7.85 -5.07 20.76
CA VAL A 33 8.43 -5.56 22.03
C VAL A 33 7.84 -4.83 23.23
N ILE A 34 7.64 -3.51 23.13
CA ILE A 34 7.00 -2.69 24.18
C ILE A 34 5.52 -3.07 24.33
N LEU A 35 4.82 -3.23 23.21
CA LEU A 35 3.41 -3.63 23.18
C LEU A 35 3.22 -5.04 23.75
N LEU A 36 4.09 -6.00 23.39
CA LEU A 36 4.12 -7.35 23.94
C LEU A 36 4.35 -7.33 25.45
N TYR A 37 5.24 -6.47 25.96
CA TYR A 37 5.48 -6.32 27.39
C TYR A 37 4.21 -5.86 28.15
N PHE A 38 3.50 -4.87 27.61
CA PHE A 38 2.24 -4.40 28.21
C PHE A 38 1.11 -5.42 28.10
N ILE A 39 1.01 -6.15 26.99
CA ILE A 39 0.05 -7.26 26.83
C ILE A 39 0.33 -8.38 27.84
N LEU A 40 1.59 -8.77 28.00
CA LEU A 40 1.97 -9.82 28.95
C LEU A 40 1.74 -9.39 30.41
N TRP A 41 1.86 -8.09 30.70
CA TRP A 41 1.52 -7.53 32.01
C TRP A 41 0.00 -7.51 32.26
N ALA A 42 -0.80 -7.21 31.25
CA ALA A 42 -2.27 -7.19 31.32
C ALA A 42 -2.88 -8.60 31.43
N VAL A 43 -2.25 -9.61 30.81
CA VAL A 43 -2.71 -11.00 30.82
C VAL A 43 -2.37 -11.74 32.12
N LEU A 44 -1.38 -11.26 32.89
CA LEU A 44 -1.03 -11.89 34.17
C LEU A 44 -1.97 -11.46 35.30
N PRO A 45 -2.57 -12.41 36.03
CA PRO A 45 -3.45 -12.07 37.15
C PRO A 45 -2.67 -11.37 38.26
N LYS A 46 -3.20 -10.24 38.73
CA LYS A 46 -2.67 -9.48 39.87
C LYS A 46 -2.95 -10.26 41.16
N ALA A 47 -1.92 -10.51 41.97
CA ALA A 47 -2.11 -11.17 43.26
C ALA A 47 -2.70 -10.17 44.25
N GLU A 48 -3.96 -10.36 44.66
CA GLU A 48 -4.68 -9.42 45.52
C GLU A 48 -4.82 -9.89 46.98
N THR A 49 -4.58 -11.17 47.28
CA THR A 49 -4.72 -11.72 48.64
C THR A 49 -3.49 -12.51 49.11
N ALA A 50 -3.22 -12.47 50.42
CA ALA A 50 -2.10 -13.21 51.05
C ALA A 50 -2.24 -14.75 50.88
N SER A 51 -3.48 -15.24 50.76
CA SER A 51 -3.79 -16.64 50.45
C SER A 51 -3.31 -17.04 49.05
N ASP A 52 -3.46 -16.15 48.06
CA ASP A 52 -3.00 -16.41 46.68
C ASP A 52 -1.47 -16.37 46.56
N PHE A 53 -0.78 -15.51 47.32
CA PHE A 53 0.67 -15.46 47.34
C PHE A 53 1.31 -16.73 47.92
N LEU A 54 0.71 -17.32 48.96
CA LEU A 54 1.16 -18.57 49.57
C LEU A 54 0.93 -19.77 48.65
N LYS A 55 -0.20 -19.80 47.92
CA LYS A 55 -0.47 -20.81 46.88
C LYS A 55 0.53 -20.76 45.74
N MET A 56 0.91 -19.56 45.28
CA MET A 56 1.92 -19.38 44.24
C MET A 56 3.33 -19.82 44.65
N LYS A 57 3.63 -19.82 45.96
CA LYS A 57 4.91 -20.32 46.50
C LYS A 57 4.87 -21.79 46.93
N GLY A 58 3.74 -22.49 46.73
CA GLY A 58 3.59 -23.91 47.06
C GLY A 58 3.63 -24.21 48.57
N LYS A 59 3.37 -23.23 49.44
CA LYS A 59 3.37 -23.42 50.90
C LYS A 59 1.97 -23.83 51.40
N PRO A 60 1.87 -24.75 52.39
CA PRO A 60 0.59 -25.18 52.91
C PRO A 60 -0.15 -24.05 53.64
N LEU A 61 -1.44 -23.93 53.37
CA LEU A 61 -2.34 -22.91 53.91
C LEU A 61 -2.71 -23.28 55.36
N ASN A 62 -1.86 -22.89 56.32
CA ASN A 62 -2.12 -23.09 57.75
C ASN A 62 -2.20 -21.75 58.49
N PHE A 63 -2.98 -21.68 59.57
CA PHE A 63 -3.25 -20.44 60.33
C PHE A 63 -1.96 -19.79 60.86
N ASP A 64 -0.97 -20.59 61.24
CA ASP A 64 0.34 -20.09 61.70
C ASP A 64 1.13 -19.39 60.58
N ASN A 65 1.12 -19.94 59.35
CA ASN A 65 1.77 -19.35 58.18
C ASN A 65 1.06 -18.07 57.69
N LEU A 66 -0.27 -18.03 57.78
CA LEU A 66 -1.08 -16.85 57.43
C LEU A 66 -0.86 -15.71 58.43
N LYS A 67 -0.74 -16.03 59.73
CA LYS A 67 -0.47 -15.05 60.79
C LYS A 67 0.96 -14.51 60.71
N GLU A 68 1.92 -15.35 60.34
CA GLU A 68 3.32 -14.96 60.15
C GLU A 68 3.53 -14.09 58.90
N GLU A 69 2.88 -14.40 57.76
CA GLU A 69 2.95 -13.56 56.57
C GLU A 69 2.14 -12.27 56.70
N SER A 70 0.97 -12.30 57.36
CA SER A 70 0.17 -11.09 57.61
C SER A 70 0.86 -10.13 58.59
N SER A 71 1.46 -10.64 59.66
CA SER A 71 2.26 -9.81 60.57
C SER A 71 3.51 -9.27 59.88
N LYS A 72 4.19 -10.06 59.04
CA LYS A 72 5.29 -9.61 58.19
C LYS A 72 4.85 -8.58 57.16
N LEU A 73 3.65 -8.65 56.59
CA LEU A 73 3.12 -7.68 55.63
C LEU A 73 2.73 -6.35 56.28
N VAL A 74 2.11 -6.39 57.46
CA VAL A 74 1.77 -5.18 58.24
C VAL A 74 3.04 -4.52 58.79
N GLN A 75 4.02 -5.32 59.22
CA GLN A 75 5.32 -4.83 59.63
C GLN A 75 6.12 -4.31 58.42
N PHE A 76 6.12 -5.00 57.27
CA PHE A 76 6.71 -4.48 56.02
C PHE A 76 6.05 -3.20 55.55
N ALA A 77 4.73 -3.03 55.66
CA ALA A 77 4.03 -1.82 55.22
C ALA A 77 4.33 -0.61 56.11
N ASN A 78 4.41 -0.82 57.43
CA ASN A 78 4.79 0.23 58.38
C ASN A 78 6.29 0.54 58.32
N GLU A 79 7.14 -0.46 58.11
CA GLU A 79 8.60 -0.28 57.99
C GLU A 79 8.97 0.26 56.61
N THR A 80 8.26 -0.07 55.52
CA THR A 80 8.61 0.46 54.17
C THR A 80 8.33 1.95 54.01
N THR A 81 7.39 2.55 54.75
CA THR A 81 7.06 3.98 54.59
C THR A 81 8.02 4.88 55.38
N THR A 82 8.37 4.53 56.62
CA THR A 82 9.39 5.23 57.41
C THR A 82 10.80 4.93 56.93
N ARG A 83 11.09 3.66 56.60
CA ARG A 83 12.39 3.24 56.09
C ARG A 83 12.62 3.67 54.65
N ALA A 84 11.61 3.89 53.78
CA ALA A 84 11.86 4.49 52.45
C ALA A 84 12.26 5.98 52.52
N GLY A 85 11.68 6.72 53.47
CA GLY A 85 12.08 8.10 53.78
C GLY A 85 13.48 8.17 54.40
N GLU A 86 13.78 7.27 55.33
CA GLU A 86 15.11 7.18 55.97
C GLU A 86 16.17 6.56 55.05
N ILE A 87 15.85 5.55 54.23
CA ILE A 87 16.74 4.96 53.21
C ILE A 87 17.09 5.99 52.13
N TYR A 88 16.19 6.88 51.72
CA TYR A 88 16.52 7.94 50.76
C TYR A 88 17.53 8.96 51.35
N ILE A 89 17.46 9.21 52.66
CA ILE A 89 18.31 10.16 53.38
C ILE A 89 19.64 9.50 53.82
N GLU A 90 19.60 8.24 54.23
CA GLU A 90 20.70 7.45 54.79
C GLU A 90 21.50 6.69 53.70
N ASN A 91 20.89 6.31 52.56
CA ASN A 91 21.59 5.72 51.40
C ASN A 91 22.08 6.74 50.37
N LYS A 92 21.95 8.05 50.63
CA LYS A 92 22.60 9.10 49.85
C LYS A 92 24.12 8.88 49.64
N PRO A 93 24.87 8.26 50.58
CA PRO A 93 26.26 7.83 50.37
C PRO A 93 26.42 6.38 49.86
N TYR A 94 25.45 5.47 50.07
CA TYR A 94 25.56 4.05 49.70
C TYR A 94 25.12 3.73 48.26
N ILE A 95 24.26 4.57 47.65
CA ILE A 95 23.98 4.54 46.20
C ILE A 95 25.26 4.79 45.38
N ASN A 96 26.28 5.45 45.94
CA ASN A 96 27.55 5.64 45.25
C ASN A 96 28.40 4.35 45.12
N ASN A 97 28.27 3.38 46.04
CA ASN A 97 29.31 2.36 46.20
C ASN A 97 28.91 0.92 45.86
N ALA A 98 27.64 0.50 46.04
CA ALA A 98 27.20 -0.87 45.70
C ALA A 98 26.35 -0.96 44.42
N SER A 99 25.90 0.17 43.87
CA SER A 99 25.11 0.26 42.62
C SER A 99 25.97 0.43 41.36
N SER A 100 27.28 0.65 41.53
CA SER A 100 28.17 1.12 40.46
C SER A 100 28.32 0.13 39.31
N GLY A 101 28.36 -1.19 39.57
CA GLY A 101 28.57 -2.21 38.52
C GLY A 101 27.42 -2.32 37.51
N VAL A 102 26.22 -2.68 37.99
CA VAL A 102 25.03 -2.87 37.12
C VAL A 102 24.59 -1.56 36.47
N TRP A 103 24.66 -0.44 37.20
CA TRP A 103 24.35 0.88 36.66
C TRP A 103 25.35 1.29 35.58
N ASN A 104 26.65 1.04 35.78
CA ASN A 104 27.65 1.31 34.75
C ASN A 104 27.43 0.44 33.52
N ILE A 105 27.12 -0.85 33.68
CA ILE A 105 26.81 -1.75 32.55
C ILE A 105 25.61 -1.23 31.76
N LEU A 106 24.50 -0.91 32.42
CA LEU A 106 23.32 -0.35 31.77
C LEU A 106 23.63 0.97 31.06
N LYS A 107 24.38 1.86 31.73
CA LYS A 107 24.82 3.14 31.18
C LYS A 107 25.69 2.95 29.93
N TYR A 108 26.61 1.99 29.94
CA TYR A 108 27.44 1.67 28.78
C TYR A 108 26.59 1.11 27.63
N ILE A 109 25.63 0.22 27.90
CA ILE A 109 24.72 -0.31 26.87
C ILE A 109 23.93 0.83 26.21
N VAL A 110 23.33 1.73 27.00
CA VAL A 110 22.57 2.88 26.48
C VAL A 110 23.49 3.87 25.75
N GLY A 111 24.71 4.10 26.25
CA GLY A 111 25.69 4.97 25.60
C GLY A 111 26.13 4.44 24.24
N VAL A 112 26.42 3.13 24.14
CA VAL A 112 26.76 2.44 22.90
C VAL A 112 25.58 2.49 21.93
N PHE A 113 24.35 2.28 22.41
CA PHE A 113 23.16 2.40 21.59
C PHE A 113 23.03 3.79 20.94
N PHE A 114 23.17 4.88 21.72
CA PHE A 114 23.16 6.22 21.15
C PHE A 114 24.37 6.52 20.26
N ALA A 115 25.53 5.90 20.50
CA ALA A 115 26.70 6.01 19.62
C ALA A 115 26.42 5.38 18.25
N LEU A 116 25.81 4.20 18.22
CA LEU A 116 25.40 3.52 16.98
C LEU A 116 24.35 4.34 16.23
N MET A 117 23.37 4.90 16.93
CA MET A 117 22.37 5.81 16.34
C MET A 117 23.03 7.06 15.75
N ALA A 118 23.99 7.66 16.46
CA ALA A 118 24.74 8.81 15.95
C ALA A 118 25.52 8.46 14.67
N PHE A 119 26.24 7.34 14.68
CA PHE A 119 27.00 6.87 13.52
C PHE A 119 26.08 6.56 12.33
N GLY A 120 24.97 5.85 12.56
CA GLY A 120 23.96 5.57 11.54
C GLY A 120 23.34 6.84 10.96
N SER A 121 23.02 7.84 11.79
CA SER A 121 22.50 9.13 11.32
C SER A 121 23.53 9.91 10.50
N ILE A 122 24.82 9.88 10.87
CA ILE A 122 25.88 10.52 10.08
C ILE A 122 26.02 9.87 8.71
N ILE A 123 26.05 8.52 8.65
CA ILE A 123 26.03 7.80 7.36
C ILE A 123 24.77 8.16 6.57
N GLY A 124 23.62 8.19 7.23
CA GLY A 124 22.34 8.57 6.64
C GLY A 124 22.39 9.96 5.98
N VAL A 125 23.04 10.94 6.61
CA VAL A 125 23.22 12.28 6.02
C VAL A 125 24.00 12.20 4.72
N PHE A 126 25.09 11.42 4.65
CA PHE A 126 25.87 11.25 3.41
C PHE A 126 25.08 10.52 2.33
N VAL A 127 24.29 9.52 2.70
CA VAL A 127 23.38 8.83 1.76
C VAL A 127 22.35 9.82 1.21
N LEU A 128 21.70 10.60 2.06
CA LEU A 128 20.73 11.62 1.64
C LEU A 128 21.38 12.71 0.78
N PHE A 129 22.61 13.11 1.09
CA PHE A 129 23.37 14.03 0.26
C PHE A 129 23.67 13.45 -1.13
N GLY A 130 24.04 12.17 -1.21
CA GLY A 130 24.24 11.49 -2.48
C GLY A 130 22.95 11.37 -3.31
N LEU A 131 21.82 11.09 -2.66
CA LEU A 131 20.52 10.91 -3.33
C LEU A 131 19.87 12.23 -3.77
N PHE A 132 19.85 13.23 -2.91
CA PHE A 132 19.10 14.49 -3.13
C PHE A 132 19.99 15.71 -3.36
N GLY A 133 21.27 15.65 -2.96
CA GLY A 133 22.20 16.77 -3.05
C GLY A 133 23.08 16.78 -4.30
N ILE A 134 23.21 15.64 -4.98
CA ILE A 134 23.94 15.48 -6.25
C ILE A 134 22.94 15.01 -7.30
N ASP A 135 23.24 15.27 -8.58
CA ASP A 135 22.45 14.76 -9.71
C ASP A 135 22.56 13.24 -9.79
N SER A 136 21.74 12.54 -9.00
CA SER A 136 21.71 11.09 -8.88
C SER A 136 20.48 10.54 -9.60
N ASN A 137 20.65 9.44 -10.33
CA ASN A 137 19.57 8.80 -11.06
C ASN A 137 18.78 7.83 -10.15
N PHE A 138 18.22 8.35 -9.06
CA PHE A 138 17.42 7.58 -8.11
C PHE A 138 15.92 7.90 -8.30
N PRO A 139 15.02 6.91 -8.50
CA PRO A 139 13.63 7.15 -8.89
C PRO A 139 12.91 8.19 -8.02
N GLY A 140 12.88 7.98 -6.69
CA GLY A 140 12.21 8.92 -5.79
C GLY A 140 12.87 10.31 -5.67
N ALA A 141 14.16 10.44 -6.00
CA ALA A 141 14.84 11.74 -6.00
C ALA A 141 14.62 12.49 -7.32
N ASN A 142 14.57 11.75 -8.44
CA ASN A 142 14.26 12.27 -9.76
C ASN A 142 12.82 12.78 -9.84
N GLU A 143 11.85 12.05 -9.33
CA GLU A 143 10.46 12.51 -9.31
C GLU A 143 10.30 13.81 -8.49
N MET A 144 10.94 13.89 -7.32
CA MET A 144 11.00 15.12 -6.52
C MET A 144 11.73 16.25 -7.25
N LYS A 145 12.75 15.93 -8.04
CA LYS A 145 13.42 16.89 -8.94
C LYS A 145 12.43 17.38 -9.99
N PHE A 146 11.75 16.51 -10.72
CA PHE A 146 10.70 16.90 -11.67
C PHE A 146 9.64 17.83 -11.06
N LEU A 147 9.18 17.54 -9.84
CA LEU A 147 8.20 18.40 -9.19
C LEU A 147 8.80 19.76 -8.81
N PHE A 148 9.98 19.81 -8.21
CA PHE A 148 10.52 21.01 -7.57
C PHE A 148 11.65 21.71 -8.33
N ASP A 149 11.99 21.31 -9.55
CA ASP A 149 13.03 21.93 -10.39
C ASP A 149 12.53 23.22 -11.06
N ASP A 150 11.95 24.11 -10.25
CA ASP A 150 11.64 25.51 -10.55
C ASP A 150 12.23 26.39 -9.44
N ASP A 151 12.80 27.54 -9.82
CA ASP A 151 13.22 28.62 -8.90
C ASP A 151 14.10 28.16 -7.71
N GLY A 152 14.85 27.06 -7.87
CA GLY A 152 15.69 26.50 -6.81
C GLY A 152 14.91 25.80 -5.69
N LEU A 153 13.61 25.53 -5.86
CA LEU A 153 12.77 24.89 -4.86
C LEU A 153 13.25 23.46 -4.53
N TYR A 154 13.76 22.72 -5.52
CA TYR A 154 14.41 21.43 -5.31
C TYR A 154 15.64 21.56 -4.41
N THR A 155 16.46 22.61 -4.60
CA THR A 155 17.61 22.87 -3.73
C THR A 155 17.18 23.17 -2.30
N VAL A 156 16.10 23.92 -2.11
CA VAL A 156 15.53 24.16 -0.78
C VAL A 156 15.02 22.87 -0.15
N PHE A 157 14.33 22.03 -0.92
CA PHE A 157 13.84 20.72 -0.49
C PHE A 157 14.98 19.79 -0.07
N SER A 158 16.01 19.65 -0.90
CA SER A 158 17.21 18.87 -0.60
C SER A 158 17.93 19.40 0.64
N ALA A 159 18.09 20.72 0.75
CA ALA A 159 18.69 21.35 1.93
C ALA A 159 17.88 21.09 3.21
N LEU A 160 16.54 21.11 3.13
CA LEU A 160 15.65 20.80 4.25
C LEU A 160 15.87 19.36 4.75
N ILE A 161 15.95 18.40 3.83
CA ILE A 161 16.22 16.99 4.17
C ILE A 161 17.60 16.82 4.80
N ILE A 162 18.64 17.37 4.16
CA ILE A 162 20.03 17.22 4.60
C ILE A 162 20.24 17.91 5.95
N ILE A 163 19.87 19.18 6.08
CA ILE A 163 20.04 19.95 7.33
C ILE A 163 19.14 19.38 8.44
N GLY A 164 17.91 18.96 8.10
CA GLY A 164 17.02 18.28 9.03
C GLY A 164 17.62 17.00 9.59
N SER A 165 18.28 16.20 8.76
CA SER A 165 18.94 14.95 9.17
C SER A 165 20.17 15.16 10.07
N LEU A 166 20.79 16.35 10.04
CA LEU A 166 21.89 16.70 10.95
C LEU A 166 21.44 16.85 12.40
N ILE A 167 20.18 17.25 12.65
CA ILE A 167 19.66 17.42 14.01
C ILE A 167 19.71 16.12 14.82
N PRO A 168 19.14 14.98 14.38
CA PRO A 168 19.24 13.73 15.11
C PRO A 168 20.68 13.22 15.20
N ALA A 169 21.51 13.43 14.17
CA ALA A 169 22.93 13.09 14.22
C ALA A 169 23.67 13.81 15.37
N VAL A 170 23.44 15.12 15.51
CA VAL A 170 24.02 15.93 16.59
C VAL A 170 23.42 15.55 17.95
N LEU A 171 22.10 15.36 18.04
CA LEU A 171 21.43 15.00 19.29
C LEU A 171 21.92 13.67 19.85
N PHE A 172 21.96 12.62 19.04
CA PHE A 172 22.44 11.30 19.48
C PHE A 172 23.93 11.33 19.83
N SER A 173 24.74 12.10 19.09
CA SER A 173 26.15 12.30 19.43
C SER A 173 26.31 12.93 20.82
N VAL A 174 25.54 13.97 21.12
CA VAL A 174 25.57 14.67 22.41
C VAL A 174 25.09 13.77 23.55
N LEU A 175 24.01 13.01 23.34
CA LEU A 175 23.50 12.05 24.31
C LEU A 175 24.52 10.96 24.61
N SER A 176 25.12 10.37 23.57
CA SER A 176 26.16 9.36 23.72
C SER A 176 27.37 9.91 24.50
N ILE A 177 27.90 11.07 24.11
CA ILE A 177 29.06 11.70 24.78
C ILE A 177 28.75 12.01 26.25
N LYS A 178 27.56 12.55 26.55
CA LYS A 178 27.16 12.84 27.95
C LYS A 178 27.02 11.57 28.79
N ILE A 179 26.64 10.45 28.17
CA ILE A 179 26.57 9.17 28.86
C ILE A 179 27.99 8.67 29.15
N PHE A 180 28.85 8.51 28.14
CA PHE A 180 30.21 8.01 28.37
C PHE A 180 31.08 8.94 29.22
N SER A 181 30.96 10.25 29.01
CA SER A 181 31.76 11.26 29.70
C SER A 181 30.87 12.43 30.19
N PRO A 182 30.17 12.26 31.33
CA PRO A 182 29.25 13.26 31.87
C PRO A 182 29.89 14.60 32.21
N LYS A 183 31.21 14.60 32.45
CA LYS A 183 31.99 15.82 32.76
C LYS A 183 32.40 16.60 31.51
N THR A 184 32.17 16.06 30.30
CA THR A 184 32.50 16.74 29.04
C THR A 184 31.58 17.94 28.85
N LYS A 185 32.16 19.13 28.81
CA LYS A 185 31.44 20.37 28.49
C LYS A 185 31.49 20.60 26.99
N LEU A 186 30.38 20.33 26.31
CA LEU A 186 30.20 20.70 24.90
C LEU A 186 29.76 22.17 24.83
N ARG A 187 30.73 23.06 24.62
CA ARG A 187 30.47 24.50 24.47
C ARG A 187 29.71 24.76 23.17
N ASN A 188 28.78 25.71 23.19
CA ASN A 188 27.99 26.18 22.04
C ASN A 188 27.05 25.17 21.38
N ILE A 189 26.91 23.94 21.88
CA ILE A 189 26.06 22.92 21.25
C ILE A 189 24.59 23.31 21.17
N GLY A 190 24.08 24.03 22.18
CA GLY A 190 22.73 24.57 22.17
C GLY A 190 22.53 25.63 21.08
N TRP A 191 23.55 26.46 20.83
CA TRP A 191 23.53 27.44 19.72
C TRP A 191 23.57 26.74 18.36
N VAL A 192 24.36 25.67 18.22
CA VAL A 192 24.39 24.87 16.97
C VAL A 192 23.04 24.22 16.70
N LEU A 193 22.44 23.55 17.69
CA LEU A 193 21.11 22.94 17.55
C LEU A 193 20.03 23.99 17.29
N GLY A 194 20.09 25.14 17.98
CA GLY A 194 19.19 26.27 17.74
C GLY A 194 19.31 26.84 16.33
N ALA A 195 20.54 27.02 15.83
CA ALA A 195 20.78 27.50 14.47
C ALA A 195 20.31 26.51 13.40
N LEU A 196 20.58 25.21 13.58
CA LEU A 196 20.07 24.16 12.69
C LEU A 196 18.55 24.12 12.68
N PHE A 197 17.92 24.17 13.86
CA PHE A 197 16.46 24.19 13.97
C PHE A 197 15.86 25.42 13.29
N LEU A 198 16.38 26.63 13.55
CA LEU A 198 15.89 27.85 12.91
C LEU A 198 16.08 27.82 11.39
N THR A 199 17.17 27.22 10.91
CA THR A 199 17.41 27.04 9.47
C THR A 199 16.35 26.13 8.84
N VAL A 200 16.07 24.98 9.47
CA VAL A 200 15.02 24.06 8.98
C VAL A 200 13.64 24.71 9.02
N VAL A 201 13.32 25.46 10.07
CA VAL A 201 12.06 26.22 10.15
C VAL A 201 11.96 27.27 9.05
N GLY A 202 13.04 28.02 8.79
CA GLY A 202 13.07 29.03 7.73
C GLY A 202 12.92 28.44 6.33
N LEU A 203 13.68 27.39 6.01
CA LEU A 203 13.58 26.67 4.73
C LEU A 203 12.20 26.01 4.58
N GLY A 204 11.69 25.39 5.64
CA GLY A 204 10.37 24.77 5.66
C GLY A 204 9.24 25.77 5.48
N ALA A 205 9.33 26.95 6.08
CA ALA A 205 8.36 28.03 5.87
C ALA A 205 8.39 28.52 4.42
N TYR A 206 9.58 28.75 3.84
CA TYR A 206 9.71 29.15 2.43
C TYR A 206 9.15 28.09 1.48
N PHE A 207 9.52 26.83 1.68
CA PHE A 207 9.03 25.71 0.87
C PHE A 207 7.51 25.58 0.99
N GLY A 208 6.98 25.59 2.22
CA GLY A 208 5.56 25.51 2.51
C GLY A 208 4.75 26.65 1.89
N ILE A 209 5.23 27.90 1.98
CA ILE A 209 4.57 29.05 1.33
C ILE A 209 4.60 28.91 -0.19
N SER A 210 5.71 28.45 -0.76
CA SER A 210 5.85 28.26 -2.20
C SER A 210 4.89 27.19 -2.72
N MET A 211 4.77 26.06 -2.00
CA MET A 211 3.81 25.00 -2.32
C MET A 211 2.36 25.45 -2.10
N ALA A 212 2.08 26.19 -1.03
CA ALA A 212 0.74 26.72 -0.77
C ALA A 212 0.28 27.68 -1.87
N LYS A 213 1.17 28.53 -2.39
CA LYS A 213 0.86 29.40 -3.54
C LYS A 213 0.50 28.60 -4.79
N ARG A 214 1.23 27.50 -5.06
CA ARG A 214 0.94 26.61 -6.20
C ARG A 214 -0.41 25.92 -6.05
N GLU A 215 -0.68 25.36 -4.88
CA GLU A 215 -1.97 24.72 -4.58
C GLU A 215 -3.14 25.71 -4.70
N MET A 216 -2.97 26.94 -4.20
CA MET A 216 -3.98 27.99 -4.36
C MET A 216 -4.24 28.36 -5.82
N PHE A 217 -3.19 28.39 -6.65
CA PHE A 217 -3.31 28.69 -8.08
C PHE A 217 -4.05 27.59 -8.84
N PHE A 218 -3.87 26.32 -8.46
CA PHE A 218 -4.53 25.17 -9.10
C PHE A 218 -5.81 24.71 -8.39
N LYS A 219 -6.46 25.54 -7.57
CA LYS A 219 -7.67 25.14 -6.85
C LYS A 219 -8.81 24.75 -7.81
N GLY A 220 -9.65 23.81 -7.40
CA GLY A 220 -10.81 23.35 -8.17
C GLY A 220 -10.43 22.46 -9.36
N HIS A 221 -11.43 21.99 -10.09
CA HIS A 221 -11.24 21.10 -11.25
C HIS A 221 -11.84 21.74 -12.50
N LYS A 222 -11.28 21.36 -13.64
CA LYS A 222 -11.82 21.67 -14.94
C LYS A 222 -11.92 20.40 -15.75
N GLU A 223 -13.04 20.26 -16.43
CA GLU A 223 -13.34 19.18 -17.35
C GLU A 223 -13.57 19.78 -18.75
N ASP A 224 -13.15 19.06 -19.77
CA ASP A 224 -13.43 19.37 -21.17
C ASP A 224 -13.60 18.06 -21.94
N THR A 225 -14.51 18.05 -22.91
CA THR A 225 -14.82 16.86 -23.71
C THR A 225 -14.64 17.14 -25.18
N GLU A 226 -13.85 16.32 -25.84
CA GLU A 226 -13.64 16.37 -27.28
C GLU A 226 -14.34 15.19 -27.95
N GLU A 227 -15.22 15.47 -28.91
CA GLU A 227 -15.92 14.44 -29.68
C GLU A 227 -15.26 14.25 -31.05
N ILE A 228 -14.89 13.01 -31.37
CA ILE A 228 -14.28 12.63 -32.64
C ILE A 228 -15.15 11.57 -33.33
N SER A 229 -15.75 11.94 -34.46
CA SER A 229 -16.58 11.02 -35.25
C SER A 229 -15.76 9.88 -35.86
N ILE A 230 -16.25 8.64 -35.76
CA ILE A 230 -15.66 7.45 -36.39
C ILE A 230 -16.45 7.12 -37.65
N ASN A 231 -15.99 7.65 -38.78
CA ASN A 231 -16.67 7.50 -40.07
C ASN A 231 -16.45 6.11 -40.68
N THR A 232 -17.14 5.11 -40.14
CA THR A 232 -17.14 3.73 -40.64
C THR A 232 -18.54 3.25 -40.99
N LYS A 233 -18.61 2.29 -41.92
CA LYS A 233 -19.83 1.53 -42.23
C LYS A 233 -19.81 0.11 -41.64
N SER A 234 -18.74 -0.25 -40.95
CA SER A 234 -18.56 -1.57 -40.35
C SER A 234 -19.30 -1.65 -39.01
N ASP A 235 -19.95 -2.77 -38.74
CA ASP A 235 -20.55 -3.09 -37.44
C ASP A 235 -19.50 -3.55 -36.40
N THR A 236 -18.24 -3.19 -36.61
CA THR A 236 -17.11 -3.63 -35.77
C THR A 236 -16.09 -2.51 -35.66
N ILE A 237 -15.70 -2.18 -34.43
CA ILE A 237 -14.63 -1.24 -34.09
C ILE A 237 -13.46 -2.03 -33.52
N TYR A 238 -12.28 -1.83 -34.08
CA TYR A 238 -11.04 -2.34 -33.51
C TYR A 238 -10.44 -1.30 -32.58
N ALA A 239 -10.23 -1.66 -31.31
CA ALA A 239 -9.55 -0.82 -30.35
C ALA A 239 -8.11 -1.31 -30.17
N ASP A 240 -7.14 -0.45 -30.43
CA ASP A 240 -5.71 -0.73 -30.29
C ASP A 240 -5.04 0.46 -29.60
N PHE A 241 -3.79 0.28 -29.18
CA PHE A 241 -2.97 1.37 -28.67
C PHE A 241 -1.63 1.42 -29.39
N LYS A 242 -1.09 2.64 -29.50
CA LYS A 242 0.24 2.89 -30.04
C LYS A 242 1.20 3.31 -28.95
N GLN A 243 2.47 2.93 -29.13
CA GLN A 243 3.56 3.46 -28.33
C GLN A 243 3.99 4.81 -28.88
N VAL A 244 3.82 5.87 -28.09
CA VAL A 244 4.30 7.21 -28.43
C VAL A 244 5.83 7.20 -28.34
N THR A 245 6.50 7.62 -29.43
CA THR A 245 7.95 7.74 -29.45
C THR A 245 8.37 9.00 -28.71
N ILE A 246 9.07 8.84 -27.59
CA ILE A 246 9.58 9.96 -26.78
C ILE A 246 10.91 10.43 -27.40
N PRO A 247 11.06 11.73 -27.71
CA PRO A 247 12.30 12.26 -28.27
C PRO A 247 13.50 12.09 -27.33
N GLN A 248 14.69 11.91 -27.89
CA GLN A 248 15.93 11.63 -27.12
C GLN A 248 16.40 12.80 -26.24
N ASN A 249 15.90 14.02 -26.45
CA ASN A 249 16.22 15.19 -25.62
C ASN A 249 15.44 15.24 -24.30
N PHE A 250 14.51 14.31 -24.08
CA PHE A 250 13.73 14.22 -22.84
C PHE A 250 14.53 13.49 -21.77
N THR A 251 14.50 14.02 -20.55
CA THR A 251 15.04 13.34 -19.37
C THR A 251 13.98 12.41 -18.81
N ALA A 252 14.34 11.16 -18.55
CA ALA A 252 13.51 10.22 -17.81
C ALA A 252 13.62 10.52 -16.31
N TYR A 253 12.51 10.85 -15.68
CA TYR A 253 12.43 11.07 -14.24
C TYR A 253 11.90 9.81 -13.52
N ASP A 254 11.08 9.03 -14.21
CA ASP A 254 10.66 7.67 -13.84
C ASP A 254 10.36 6.84 -15.10
N ASP A 255 10.00 5.56 -14.96
CA ASP A 255 9.67 4.65 -16.06
C ASP A 255 8.47 5.14 -16.90
N ASP A 256 7.59 5.93 -16.30
CA ASP A 256 6.37 6.49 -16.90
C ASP A 256 6.39 8.01 -17.07
N LEU A 257 7.49 8.69 -16.70
CA LEU A 257 7.55 10.15 -16.63
C LEU A 257 8.80 10.71 -17.31
N TYR A 258 8.59 11.49 -18.37
CA TYR A 258 9.66 12.05 -19.19
C TYR A 258 9.42 13.54 -19.45
N SER A 259 10.46 14.37 -19.35
CA SER A 259 10.32 15.81 -19.57
C SER A 259 11.60 16.44 -20.12
N ASP A 260 11.43 17.42 -21.02
CA ASP A 260 12.49 18.32 -21.48
C ASP A 260 12.41 19.69 -20.77
N LYS A 261 11.65 19.76 -19.67
CA LYS A 261 11.29 20.97 -18.89
C LYS A 261 10.39 21.96 -19.62
N VAL A 262 9.98 21.66 -20.84
CA VAL A 262 8.99 22.45 -21.59
C VAL A 262 7.69 21.66 -21.69
N SER A 263 7.79 20.39 -22.07
CA SER A 263 6.70 19.43 -22.16
C SER A 263 6.99 18.20 -21.31
N VAL A 264 5.91 17.54 -20.91
CA VAL A 264 5.94 16.29 -20.16
C VAL A 264 5.22 15.24 -20.97
N TYR A 265 5.84 14.06 -21.09
CA TYR A 265 5.16 12.83 -21.45
C TYR A 265 4.92 12.05 -20.16
N HIS A 266 3.65 11.79 -19.86
CA HIS A 266 3.25 10.96 -18.73
C HIS A 266 2.48 9.77 -19.29
N LYS A 267 2.82 8.57 -18.82
CA LYS A 267 2.15 7.35 -19.28
C LYS A 267 0.68 7.40 -18.90
N ASP A 268 -0.15 7.02 -19.85
CA ASP A 268 -1.59 6.96 -19.69
C ASP A 268 -2.03 5.53 -19.43
N TRP A 269 -2.99 5.36 -18.53
CA TRP A 269 -3.67 4.08 -18.31
C TRP A 269 -4.98 4.13 -19.07
N ILE A 270 -4.97 3.59 -20.28
CA ILE A 270 -6.07 3.75 -21.24
C ILE A 270 -7.32 3.03 -20.70
N HIS A 271 -8.31 3.81 -20.27
CA HIS A 271 -9.62 3.34 -19.83
C HIS A 271 -10.70 3.76 -20.84
N VAL A 272 -11.47 2.78 -21.34
CA VAL A 272 -12.48 3.00 -22.37
C VAL A 272 -13.84 2.49 -21.91
N ASP A 273 -14.76 3.42 -21.67
CA ASP A 273 -16.18 3.12 -21.46
C ASP A 273 -16.86 2.86 -22.80
N VAL A 274 -17.64 1.78 -22.91
CA VAL A 274 -18.42 1.45 -24.11
C VAL A 274 -19.89 1.70 -23.85
N THR A 275 -20.41 2.79 -24.43
CA THR A 275 -21.81 3.21 -24.30
C THR A 275 -22.57 2.97 -25.60
N ARG A 276 -23.77 2.37 -25.53
CA ARG A 276 -24.65 2.20 -26.68
C ARG A 276 -25.85 3.14 -26.64
N LYS A 277 -26.18 3.74 -27.78
CA LYS A 277 -27.33 4.65 -27.93
C LYS A 277 -28.13 4.31 -29.19
N ALA A 278 -29.46 4.22 -29.05
CA ALA A 278 -30.34 3.80 -30.14
C ALA A 278 -30.50 4.88 -31.24
N ASP A 279 -30.32 6.14 -30.88
CA ASP A 279 -30.37 7.31 -31.76
C ASP A 279 -29.06 7.59 -32.49
N VAL A 280 -27.97 6.92 -32.10
CA VAL A 280 -26.64 7.08 -32.72
C VAL A 280 -26.51 6.14 -33.93
N LYS A 281 -26.25 6.73 -35.09
CA LYS A 281 -26.01 6.00 -36.36
C LYS A 281 -24.54 5.90 -36.74
N THR A 282 -23.79 6.95 -36.44
CA THR A 282 -22.34 7.01 -36.69
C THR A 282 -21.65 6.94 -35.33
N PRO A 283 -20.81 5.92 -35.08
CA PRO A 283 -20.08 5.83 -33.83
C PRO A 283 -19.13 7.02 -33.67
N TYR A 284 -18.85 7.40 -32.43
CA TYR A 284 -17.93 8.48 -32.12
C TYR A 284 -17.23 8.21 -30.79
N LEU A 285 -16.04 8.79 -30.65
CA LEU A 285 -15.24 8.74 -29.44
C LEU A 285 -15.37 10.07 -28.71
N ILE A 286 -15.64 10.01 -27.40
CA ILE A 286 -15.53 11.16 -26.50
C ILE A 286 -14.22 11.00 -25.74
N ILE A 287 -13.36 12.02 -25.81
CA ILE A 287 -12.15 12.12 -24.98
C ILE A 287 -12.49 13.09 -23.84
N LYS A 288 -12.62 12.56 -22.63
CA LYS A 288 -12.85 13.33 -21.40
C LYS A 288 -11.49 13.70 -20.83
N LYS A 289 -11.23 15.00 -20.70
CA LYS A 289 -9.98 15.53 -20.15
C LYS A 289 -10.30 16.24 -18.87
N GLU A 290 -9.59 15.92 -17.80
CA GLU A 290 -9.75 16.57 -16.51
C GLU A 290 -8.40 16.97 -15.93
N ALA A 291 -8.39 18.10 -15.21
CA ALA A 291 -7.24 18.52 -14.42
C ALA A 291 -7.65 19.56 -13.36
N LYS A 292 -6.82 19.72 -12.35
CA LYS A 292 -6.90 20.82 -11.37
C LYS A 292 -6.77 22.19 -12.02
N GLY A 293 -7.34 23.21 -11.40
CA GLY A 293 -7.33 24.61 -11.85
C GLY A 293 -8.55 24.97 -12.69
N TYR A 294 -9.64 25.35 -12.00
CA TYR A 294 -10.96 25.63 -12.59
C TYR A 294 -10.96 26.67 -13.73
N ASN A 295 -10.04 27.64 -13.68
CA ASN A 295 -9.97 28.76 -14.61
C ASN A 295 -8.86 28.62 -15.68
N LEU A 296 -8.09 27.54 -15.67
CA LEU A 296 -6.96 27.35 -16.59
C LEU A 296 -7.38 26.49 -17.79
N PRO A 297 -6.87 26.75 -19.01
CA PRO A 297 -7.16 25.89 -20.17
C PRO A 297 -6.55 24.49 -20.03
N LEU A 298 -7.22 23.46 -20.56
CA LEU A 298 -6.73 22.09 -20.57
C LEU A 298 -5.83 21.86 -21.79
N ASN A 299 -4.55 22.23 -21.65
CA ASN A 299 -3.54 22.09 -22.70
C ASN A 299 -2.92 20.68 -22.75
N VAL A 300 -3.75 19.63 -22.67
CA VAL A 300 -3.29 18.24 -22.81
C VAL A 300 -3.49 17.79 -24.26
N ASN A 301 -2.42 17.28 -24.86
CA ASN A 301 -2.44 16.68 -26.19
C ASN A 301 -2.56 15.16 -26.06
N VAL A 302 -3.66 14.63 -26.60
CA VAL A 302 -4.02 13.21 -26.60
C VAL A 302 -4.14 12.77 -28.06
N PRO A 303 -3.05 12.32 -28.71
CA PRO A 303 -3.04 12.07 -30.14
C PRO A 303 -3.70 10.72 -30.48
N VAL A 304 -5.02 10.65 -30.40
CA VAL A 304 -5.81 9.49 -30.86
C VAL A 304 -5.84 9.46 -32.39
N ASP A 305 -5.56 8.29 -32.99
CA ASP A 305 -5.72 8.12 -34.43
C ASP A 305 -6.96 7.27 -34.73
N ILE A 306 -7.81 7.75 -35.65
CA ILE A 306 -8.96 6.98 -36.15
C ILE A 306 -8.71 6.66 -37.63
N ILE A 307 -8.52 5.39 -37.94
CA ILE A 307 -8.24 4.90 -39.29
C ILE A 307 -9.35 3.92 -39.69
N GLY A 308 -10.34 4.43 -40.41
CA GLY A 308 -11.51 3.64 -40.81
C GLY A 308 -12.33 3.20 -39.59
N ASN A 309 -12.33 1.89 -39.30
CA ASN A 309 -13.01 1.31 -38.14
C ASN A 309 -12.04 0.94 -36.99
N LYS A 310 -10.80 1.45 -37.02
CA LYS A 310 -9.80 1.24 -35.98
C LYS A 310 -9.57 2.53 -35.19
N VAL A 311 -9.70 2.45 -33.87
CA VAL A 311 -9.38 3.52 -32.93
C VAL A 311 -8.07 3.16 -32.25
N ILE A 312 -7.08 4.05 -32.33
CA ILE A 312 -5.73 3.84 -31.80
C ILE A 312 -5.45 4.86 -30.70
N PHE A 313 -5.46 4.38 -29.45
CA PHE A 313 -5.21 5.17 -28.26
C PHE A 313 -3.71 5.39 -28.02
N PRO A 314 -3.26 6.57 -27.57
CA PRO A 314 -1.87 6.79 -27.18
C PRO A 314 -1.61 6.22 -25.78
N ASN A 315 -0.46 5.60 -25.56
CA ASN A 315 -0.04 5.16 -24.22
C ASN A 315 0.63 6.26 -23.38
N TYR A 316 0.81 7.46 -23.93
CA TYR A 316 1.32 8.64 -23.23
C TYR A 316 0.48 9.85 -23.61
N ILE A 317 0.16 10.66 -22.60
CA ILE A 317 -0.36 12.01 -22.78
C ILE A 317 0.78 13.02 -22.75
N LYS A 318 0.60 14.16 -23.43
CA LYS A 318 1.58 15.25 -23.45
C LYS A 318 0.97 16.55 -22.92
N TYR A 319 1.62 17.18 -21.95
CA TYR A 319 1.19 18.47 -21.39
C TYR A 319 2.38 19.41 -21.06
N PRO A 320 2.17 20.72 -20.88
CA PRO A 320 3.24 21.66 -20.51
C PRO A 320 3.84 21.40 -19.12
N TYR A 321 5.15 21.56 -18.95
CA TYR A 321 5.83 21.34 -17.67
C TYR A 321 5.36 22.27 -16.54
N GLU A 322 4.93 23.49 -16.86
CA GLU A 322 4.32 24.42 -15.90
C GLU A 322 3.04 23.86 -15.26
N HIS A 323 2.38 22.91 -15.93
CA HIS A 323 1.13 22.31 -15.50
C HIS A 323 1.31 20.97 -14.75
N ARG A 324 2.54 20.58 -14.40
CA ARG A 324 2.83 19.28 -13.76
C ARG A 324 2.15 19.01 -12.41
N PHE A 325 1.64 20.04 -11.75
CA PHE A 325 0.85 19.90 -10.50
C PHE A 325 -0.65 19.77 -10.75
N ARG A 326 -1.08 19.76 -12.02
CA ARG A 326 -2.50 19.81 -12.36
C ARG A 326 -3.20 18.45 -12.35
N ASP A 327 -2.47 17.35 -12.14
CA ASP A 327 -3.07 16.01 -12.00
C ASP A 327 -3.99 15.69 -13.18
N TYR A 328 -3.39 15.57 -14.37
CA TYR A 328 -4.13 15.30 -15.60
C TYR A 328 -4.63 13.88 -15.63
N SER A 329 -5.91 13.72 -15.95
CA SER A 329 -6.54 12.44 -16.24
C SER A 329 -7.30 12.52 -17.57
N VAL A 330 -7.28 11.41 -18.31
CA VAL A 330 -7.88 11.28 -19.62
C VAL A 330 -8.64 9.96 -19.68
N ASP A 331 -9.95 10.06 -19.82
CA ASP A 331 -10.83 8.92 -20.00
C ASP A 331 -11.43 8.95 -21.41
N TYR A 332 -11.73 7.76 -21.92
CA TYR A 332 -12.31 7.60 -23.24
C TYR A 332 -13.70 6.98 -23.11
N GLU A 333 -14.68 7.52 -23.83
CA GLU A 333 -15.99 6.89 -23.97
C GLU A 333 -16.28 6.65 -25.46
N LEU A 334 -16.42 5.39 -25.83
CA LEU A 334 -16.76 4.96 -27.17
C LEU A 334 -18.29 4.82 -27.28
N VAL A 335 -18.93 5.77 -27.97
CA VAL A 335 -20.38 5.78 -28.16
C VAL A 335 -20.76 5.10 -29.47
N LEU A 336 -21.53 4.03 -29.37
CA LEU A 336 -21.81 3.11 -30.47
C LEU A 336 -23.30 2.95 -30.78
N PRO A 337 -23.66 2.64 -32.04
CA PRO A 337 -24.96 2.07 -32.38
C PRO A 337 -25.17 0.69 -31.72
N LEU A 338 -26.43 0.30 -31.52
CA LEU A 338 -26.81 -0.92 -30.77
C LEU A 338 -26.13 -2.22 -31.20
N LYS A 339 -25.84 -2.40 -32.50
CA LYS A 339 -25.33 -3.66 -33.06
C LYS A 339 -23.82 -3.67 -33.30
N THR A 340 -23.11 -2.59 -32.94
CA THR A 340 -21.68 -2.47 -33.19
C THR A 340 -20.89 -3.18 -32.10
N VAL A 341 -19.92 -4.00 -32.52
CA VAL A 341 -19.03 -4.78 -31.66
C VAL A 341 -17.69 -4.07 -31.51
N VAL A 342 -17.08 -4.14 -30.32
CA VAL A 342 -15.71 -3.68 -30.06
C VAL A 342 -14.80 -4.89 -29.94
N ILE A 343 -13.71 -4.90 -30.70
CA ILE A 343 -12.69 -5.96 -30.64
C ILE A 343 -11.37 -5.34 -30.19
N PRO A 344 -10.86 -5.68 -29.00
CA PRO A 344 -9.51 -5.30 -28.59
C PRO A 344 -8.49 -6.05 -29.45
N VAL A 345 -7.61 -5.31 -30.13
CA VAL A 345 -6.58 -5.88 -31.01
C VAL A 345 -5.47 -6.56 -30.20
N LYS A 346 -5.19 -6.02 -29.01
CA LYS A 346 -4.23 -6.56 -28.04
C LYS A 346 -4.98 -6.88 -26.75
N GLN A 347 -4.61 -7.98 -26.10
CA GLN A 347 -5.27 -8.43 -24.87
C GLN A 347 -4.90 -7.58 -23.65
N ASP A 348 -3.70 -6.99 -23.66
CA ASP A 348 -3.18 -6.16 -22.57
C ASP A 348 -3.03 -4.69 -23.01
N GLY A 349 -3.20 -3.75 -22.08
CA GLY A 349 -2.86 -2.33 -22.26
C GLY A 349 -4.03 -1.38 -22.49
N ILE A 350 -5.26 -1.89 -22.64
CA ILE A 350 -6.49 -1.10 -22.60
C ILE A 350 -7.46 -1.78 -21.65
N SER A 351 -7.97 -1.02 -20.69
CA SER A 351 -9.08 -1.45 -19.84
C SER A 351 -10.39 -1.02 -20.48
N PHE A 352 -11.37 -1.92 -20.54
CA PHE A 352 -12.71 -1.60 -21.03
C PHE A 352 -13.73 -1.76 -19.92
N ASP A 353 -14.73 -0.89 -19.91
CA ASP A 353 -15.97 -1.08 -19.16
C ASP A 353 -17.16 -1.03 -20.12
N GLY A 354 -18.12 -1.91 -19.91
CA GLY A 354 -19.32 -2.04 -20.73
C GLY A 354 -19.39 -3.34 -21.52
N ASP A 355 -20.45 -3.44 -22.30
CA ASP A 355 -20.71 -4.53 -23.23
C ASP A 355 -19.79 -4.35 -24.46
N LEU A 356 -18.89 -5.26 -24.81
CA LEU A 356 -18.10 -5.14 -26.06
C LEU A 356 -18.74 -5.89 -27.22
N ASN A 357 -19.46 -6.98 -26.95
CA ASN A 357 -19.94 -7.93 -27.96
C ASN A 357 -21.37 -7.63 -28.48
N ALA A 358 -22.02 -6.58 -27.97
CA ALA A 358 -23.38 -6.16 -28.22
C ALA A 358 -24.46 -7.20 -27.82
N ASP A 359 -24.21 -8.00 -26.78
CA ASP A 359 -25.18 -8.98 -26.24
C ASP A 359 -26.14 -8.38 -25.21
N GLY A 360 -25.93 -7.12 -24.80
CA GLY A 360 -26.76 -6.40 -23.84
C GLY A 360 -26.34 -6.62 -22.38
N ILE A 361 -25.21 -7.28 -22.11
CA ILE A 361 -24.66 -7.55 -20.78
C ILE A 361 -23.29 -6.89 -20.68
N ASN A 362 -23.02 -6.14 -19.59
CA ASN A 362 -21.69 -5.60 -19.36
C ASN A 362 -20.69 -6.75 -19.17
N ASP A 363 -19.60 -6.75 -19.95
CA ASP A 363 -18.59 -7.82 -19.89
C ASP A 363 -17.85 -7.84 -18.54
N ASN A 364 -17.95 -6.78 -17.76
CA ASN A 364 -17.41 -6.67 -16.40
C ASN A 364 -18.32 -7.32 -15.34
N ASP A 365 -19.62 -7.43 -15.62
CA ASP A 365 -20.61 -8.07 -14.75
C ASP A 365 -20.73 -9.58 -14.99
N GLN A 366 -20.06 -10.10 -16.03
CA GLN A 366 -20.05 -11.51 -16.35
C GLN A 366 -19.09 -12.26 -15.41
N GLU A 367 -19.60 -13.24 -14.65
CA GLU A 367 -18.79 -14.19 -13.90
C GLU A 367 -17.87 -14.94 -14.89
N LYS A 368 -16.57 -14.65 -14.84
CA LYS A 368 -15.52 -15.40 -15.52
C LYS A 368 -14.87 -16.32 -14.51
N ASP A 369 -14.90 -17.63 -14.74
CA ASP A 369 -14.03 -18.55 -14.02
C ASP A 369 -12.56 -18.26 -14.40
N GLU A 370 -11.60 -18.54 -13.51
CA GLU A 370 -10.18 -18.09 -13.63
C GLU A 370 -9.50 -18.52 -14.95
N ASP A 371 -10.04 -19.52 -15.65
CA ASP A 371 -9.54 -20.03 -16.93
C ASP A 371 -10.38 -19.62 -18.16
N GLY A 372 -11.46 -18.82 -18.02
CA GLY A 372 -12.29 -18.33 -19.14
C GLY A 372 -13.06 -19.40 -19.92
N ASN A 373 -13.09 -20.64 -19.42
CA ASN A 373 -13.59 -21.82 -20.15
C ASN A 373 -15.10 -22.07 -20.00
N ILE A 374 -15.74 -21.46 -19.00
CA ILE A 374 -17.14 -21.65 -18.65
C ILE A 374 -17.81 -20.28 -18.52
N LYS A 375 -18.84 -20.03 -19.33
CA LYS A 375 -19.72 -18.86 -19.26
C LYS A 375 -21.13 -19.34 -18.91
N ILE A 376 -21.67 -18.87 -17.79
CA ILE A 376 -23.04 -19.20 -17.36
C ILE A 376 -23.89 -17.94 -17.55
N GLU A 377 -24.85 -18.01 -18.47
CA GLU A 377 -25.85 -16.98 -18.76
C GLU A 377 -27.22 -17.49 -18.30
N LYS A 378 -28.18 -16.58 -18.11
CA LYS A 378 -29.57 -16.97 -17.86
C LYS A 378 -30.08 -17.74 -19.07
N ASN A 379 -30.47 -19.01 -18.89
CA ASN A 379 -30.98 -19.92 -19.92
C ASN A 379 -29.92 -20.41 -20.94
N LYS A 380 -28.62 -20.16 -20.72
CA LYS A 380 -27.55 -20.58 -21.63
C LYS A 380 -26.24 -20.84 -20.90
N ILE A 381 -25.63 -21.98 -21.18
CA ILE A 381 -24.34 -22.38 -20.62
C ILE A 381 -23.38 -22.61 -21.78
N THR A 382 -22.26 -21.89 -21.78
CA THR A 382 -21.20 -22.07 -22.77
C THR A 382 -19.99 -22.70 -22.10
N VAL A 383 -19.54 -23.85 -22.58
CA VAL A 383 -18.34 -24.54 -22.11
C VAL A 383 -17.43 -24.77 -23.30
N ASN A 384 -16.26 -24.12 -23.32
CA ASN A 384 -15.22 -24.29 -24.34
C ASN A 384 -15.76 -24.33 -25.80
N GLY A 385 -16.61 -23.37 -26.14
CA GLY A 385 -17.19 -23.19 -27.48
C GLY A 385 -18.41 -24.07 -27.79
N SER A 386 -18.85 -24.93 -26.87
CA SER A 386 -20.13 -25.62 -26.96
C SER A 386 -21.19 -24.91 -26.12
N THR A 387 -22.37 -24.67 -26.69
CA THR A 387 -23.50 -23.99 -26.04
C THR A 387 -24.63 -24.97 -25.71
N ILE A 388 -25.20 -24.81 -24.52
CA ILE A 388 -26.41 -25.50 -24.07
C ILE A 388 -27.40 -24.42 -23.65
N GLU A 389 -28.52 -24.30 -24.34
CA GLU A 389 -29.59 -23.36 -24.04
C GLU A 389 -30.83 -24.13 -23.59
N TYR A 390 -31.52 -23.63 -22.57
CA TYR A 390 -32.74 -24.25 -22.03
C TYR A 390 -33.83 -23.20 -21.87
N ASN A 391 -35.06 -23.52 -22.25
CA ASN A 391 -36.18 -22.58 -22.17
C ASN A 391 -37.18 -23.05 -21.10
N SER A 392 -37.55 -22.16 -20.17
CA SER A 392 -38.56 -22.44 -19.15
C SER A 392 -39.96 -22.70 -19.73
N ASP A 393 -40.22 -22.27 -20.97
CA ASP A 393 -41.52 -22.45 -21.64
C ASP A 393 -41.58 -23.71 -22.52
N ASP A 394 -40.47 -24.44 -22.67
CA ASP A 394 -40.36 -25.66 -23.51
C ASP A 394 -39.55 -26.73 -22.73
N GLU A 395 -40.19 -27.35 -21.74
CA GLU A 395 -39.57 -28.35 -20.84
C GLU A 395 -39.17 -29.65 -21.56
N ASP A 396 -39.73 -29.90 -22.75
CA ASP A 396 -39.53 -31.13 -23.52
C ASP A 396 -38.32 -31.06 -24.47
N SER A 397 -37.57 -29.96 -24.49
CA SER A 397 -36.38 -29.85 -25.33
C SER A 397 -35.32 -28.86 -24.84
N ILE A 398 -34.08 -29.12 -25.24
CA ILE A 398 -32.92 -28.24 -25.04
C ILE A 398 -32.26 -27.93 -26.39
N ILE A 399 -31.54 -26.81 -26.47
CA ILE A 399 -30.77 -26.43 -27.66
C ILE A 399 -29.30 -26.68 -27.38
N VAL A 400 -28.68 -27.61 -28.12
CA VAL A 400 -27.25 -27.91 -28.00
C VAL A 400 -26.56 -27.48 -29.29
N ASN A 401 -25.61 -26.55 -29.21
CA ASN A 401 -24.89 -25.99 -30.36
C ASN A 401 -25.83 -25.54 -31.50
N GLY A 402 -26.95 -24.90 -31.14
CA GLY A 402 -27.96 -24.41 -32.09
C GLY A 402 -28.90 -25.49 -32.67
N LYS A 403 -28.85 -26.74 -32.20
CA LYS A 403 -29.79 -27.81 -32.59
C LYS A 403 -30.76 -28.14 -31.47
N LYS A 404 -32.05 -28.15 -31.78
CA LYS A 404 -33.12 -28.59 -30.86
C LYS A 404 -33.04 -30.11 -30.64
N VAL A 405 -32.89 -30.52 -29.39
CA VAL A 405 -32.80 -31.91 -28.94
C VAL A 405 -33.93 -32.16 -27.95
N ALA A 406 -34.70 -33.23 -28.15
CA ALA A 406 -35.75 -33.61 -27.22
C ALA A 406 -35.16 -34.10 -25.88
N SER A 407 -35.84 -33.82 -24.76
CA SER A 407 -35.36 -34.11 -23.40
C SER A 407 -35.06 -35.60 -23.17
N ASP A 408 -35.74 -36.50 -23.88
CA ASP A 408 -35.50 -37.97 -23.86
C ASP A 408 -34.16 -38.40 -24.49
N LYS A 409 -33.56 -37.54 -25.31
CA LYS A 409 -32.27 -37.76 -25.99
C LYS A 409 -31.18 -36.80 -25.53
N ALA A 410 -31.52 -35.83 -24.68
CA ALA A 410 -30.59 -34.84 -24.13
C ALA A 410 -29.41 -35.52 -23.41
N ASP A 411 -29.67 -36.54 -22.60
CA ASP A 411 -28.65 -37.29 -21.86
C ASP A 411 -27.58 -37.91 -22.79
N GLN A 412 -27.99 -38.49 -23.91
CA GLN A 412 -27.06 -39.13 -24.86
C GLN A 412 -26.19 -38.10 -25.57
N VAL A 413 -26.75 -36.94 -25.90
CA VAL A 413 -26.01 -35.83 -26.53
C VAL A 413 -25.05 -35.20 -25.53
N ILE A 414 -25.47 -35.00 -24.28
CA ILE A 414 -24.62 -34.48 -23.20
C ILE A 414 -23.52 -35.48 -22.81
N ASP A 415 -23.79 -36.78 -22.76
CA ASP A 415 -22.76 -37.81 -22.53
C ASP A 415 -21.75 -37.89 -23.69
N SER A 416 -22.18 -37.65 -24.93
CA SER A 416 -21.27 -37.54 -26.08
C SER A 416 -20.37 -36.30 -25.99
N MET A 417 -20.88 -35.20 -25.42
CA MET A 417 -20.11 -34.00 -25.10
C MET A 417 -19.12 -34.27 -23.96
N LYS A 418 -19.51 -35.03 -22.94
CA LYS A 418 -18.63 -35.43 -21.82
C LYS A 418 -17.37 -36.13 -22.32
N HIS A 419 -17.48 -36.94 -23.38
CA HIS A 419 -16.33 -37.63 -23.98
C HIS A 419 -15.41 -36.74 -24.81
N SER A 420 -15.95 -35.68 -25.43
CA SER A 420 -15.16 -34.68 -26.17
C SER A 420 -14.50 -33.66 -25.23
N ILE A 421 -15.15 -33.34 -24.11
CA ILE A 421 -14.63 -32.47 -23.04
C ILE A 421 -13.51 -33.17 -22.25
N LYS A 422 -13.61 -34.49 -21.98
CA LYS A 422 -12.60 -35.25 -21.24
C LYS A 422 -11.32 -35.55 -22.02
N LYS A 423 -11.30 -35.33 -23.35
CA LYS A 423 -10.19 -35.71 -24.24
C LYS A 423 -9.15 -34.62 -24.48
N MET A 424 -9.32 -33.43 -23.91
CA MET A 424 -8.39 -32.31 -24.09
C MET A 424 -7.78 -31.89 -22.74
N LYS A 425 -6.45 -31.75 -22.75
CA LYS A 425 -5.54 -31.78 -21.59
C LYS A 425 -6.05 -31.03 -20.36
N GLY A 426 -6.20 -31.75 -19.24
CA GLY A 426 -6.08 -31.19 -17.89
C GLY A 426 -7.38 -30.86 -17.16
N ALA A 427 -8.54 -30.82 -17.82
CA ALA A 427 -9.80 -30.51 -17.16
C ALA A 427 -10.32 -31.70 -16.33
N ASN A 428 -10.02 -31.70 -15.04
CA ASN A 428 -10.55 -32.62 -14.05
C ASN A 428 -11.99 -32.20 -13.67
N ILE A 429 -12.92 -32.27 -14.63
CA ILE A 429 -14.31 -31.84 -14.43
C ILE A 429 -15.21 -33.07 -14.33
N ASP A 430 -15.93 -33.19 -13.22
CA ASP A 430 -16.94 -34.22 -13.00
C ASP A 430 -18.34 -33.64 -13.29
N PHE A 431 -19.06 -34.27 -14.20
CA PHE A 431 -20.42 -33.91 -14.58
C PHE A 431 -21.39 -34.95 -13.99
N LYS A 432 -22.26 -34.53 -13.09
CA LYS A 432 -23.35 -35.35 -12.55
C LYS A 432 -24.69 -34.78 -12.97
N VAL A 433 -25.54 -35.64 -13.51
CA VAL A 433 -26.95 -35.36 -13.82
C VAL A 433 -27.79 -36.17 -12.84
N ASP A 434 -28.55 -35.50 -11.98
CA ASP A 434 -29.50 -36.12 -11.07
C ASP A 434 -30.91 -36.01 -11.67
N LYS A 435 -31.41 -37.15 -12.18
CA LYS A 435 -32.71 -37.23 -12.88
C LYS A 435 -33.91 -37.05 -11.94
N ASP A 436 -33.74 -37.31 -10.66
CA ASP A 436 -34.83 -37.23 -9.69
C ASP A 436 -35.00 -35.80 -9.15
N LYS A 437 -34.00 -34.94 -9.37
CA LYS A 437 -33.96 -33.55 -8.89
C LYS A 437 -33.92 -32.50 -9.99
N ASN A 438 -33.89 -32.90 -11.26
CA ASN A 438 -33.67 -32.00 -12.40
C ASN A 438 -32.45 -31.09 -12.20
N GLU A 439 -31.35 -31.65 -11.69
CA GLU A 439 -30.15 -30.89 -11.33
C GLU A 439 -28.94 -31.38 -12.11
N ILE A 440 -28.18 -30.44 -12.69
CA ILE A 440 -26.88 -30.70 -13.31
C ILE A 440 -25.81 -30.08 -12.41
N SER A 441 -24.96 -30.92 -11.84
CA SER A 441 -23.82 -30.50 -11.01
C SER A 441 -22.52 -30.66 -11.79
N ILE A 442 -21.83 -29.54 -11.99
CA ILE A 442 -20.48 -29.50 -12.59
C ILE A 442 -19.51 -29.18 -11.46
N LYS A 443 -18.55 -30.07 -11.21
CA LYS A 443 -17.49 -29.85 -10.22
C LYS A 443 -16.12 -30.00 -10.86
N THR A 444 -15.30 -28.98 -10.73
CA THR A 444 -13.85 -29.09 -10.86
C THR A 444 -13.29 -29.90 -9.69
N LYS A 445 -12.30 -30.75 -9.96
CA LYS A 445 -11.68 -31.64 -8.98
C LYS A 445 -10.34 -31.11 -8.49
#